data_AF-A0A8J3FH54-F1
#
_entry.id   AF-A0A8J3FH54-F1
#
_cell.length_a   1.000
_cell.length_b   1.000
_cell.length_c   1.000
_cell.angle_alpha   90.00
_cell.angle_beta   90.00
_cell.angle_gamma   90.00
#
_symmetry.space_group_name_H-M   'P 1'
#
loop_
_entity.id
_entity.type
_entity.pdbx_description
1 polymer ?
#
loop_
_entity_poly.entity_id
_entity_poly.type
_entity_poly.pdbx_seq_one_letter_code
_entity_poly.pdbx_strand_id
1 'polypeptide(L)' 'MCRSIKTLREPFTPAVTEADMRAAALQYVRKISGFRAPAPHNQAAFDAAVAAVTAATHQLLDSLVVRGRTADPAA' A
#
# COMPACT_ATOMS: atom_id res chain seq x y z
N MET A 1 1.71 -8.10 16.82
CA MET A 1 1.63 -8.83 15.54
C MET A 1 1.41 -7.81 14.42
N CYS A 2 2.43 -7.51 13.63
CA CYS A 2 2.27 -6.70 12.41
C CYS A 2 1.52 -7.55 11.38
N ARG A 3 0.46 -7.01 10.76
CA ARG A 3 -0.24 -7.71 9.67
C ARG A 3 0.62 -7.57 8.41
N SER A 4 0.78 -8.65 7.65
CA SER A 4 1.49 -8.60 6.36
C SER A 4 0.84 -7.57 5.43
N ILE A 5 1.67 -6.81 4.71
CA ILE A 5 1.22 -5.89 3.67
C ILE A 5 0.70 -6.72 2.49
N LYS A 6 -0.52 -6.43 2.02
CA LYS A 6 -1.15 -7.14 0.90
C LYS A 6 -0.57 -6.67 -0.44
N THR A 7 -0.49 -7.57 -1.42
CA THR A 7 -0.15 -7.21 -2.81
C THR A 7 -1.34 -6.52 -3.48
N LEU A 8 -1.18 -5.24 -3.84
CA LEU A 8 -2.27 -4.44 -4.39
C LEU A 8 -2.42 -4.56 -5.92
N ARG A 9 -1.36 -4.84 -6.69
CA ARG A 9 -1.51 -4.97 -8.15
C ARG A 9 -2.42 -6.13 -8.56
N GLU A 10 -3.03 -6.03 -9.73
CA GLU A 10 -3.66 -7.19 -10.39
C GLU A 10 -2.64 -8.32 -10.64
N PRO A 11 -3.07 -9.60 -10.62
CA PRO A 11 -4.43 -10.09 -10.35
C PRO A 11 -4.74 -10.29 -8.85
N PHE A 12 -3.83 -9.93 -7.95
CA PHE A 12 -3.93 -10.27 -6.53
C PHE A 12 -5.03 -9.49 -5.80
N THR A 13 -5.20 -8.21 -6.15
CA THR A 13 -6.32 -7.39 -5.67
C THR A 13 -7.02 -6.80 -6.90
N PRO A 14 -8.22 -7.28 -7.26
CA PRO A 14 -8.90 -6.88 -8.49
C PRO A 14 -9.46 -5.45 -8.44
N ALA A 15 -9.73 -4.92 -7.26
CA ALA A 15 -10.17 -3.55 -7.07
C ALA A 15 -9.42 -2.95 -5.88
N VAL A 16 -8.35 -2.20 -6.18
CA VAL A 16 -7.61 -1.47 -5.15
C VAL A 16 -8.31 -0.15 -4.89
N THR A 17 -8.64 0.08 -3.62
CA THR A 17 -9.18 1.37 -3.18
C THR A 17 -8.08 2.22 -2.54
N GLU A 18 -8.33 3.52 -2.41
CA GLU A 18 -7.45 4.40 -1.62
C GLU A 18 -7.32 3.92 -0.16
N ALA A 19 -8.38 3.35 0.40
CA ALA A 19 -8.34 2.78 1.74
C ALA A 19 -7.36 1.60 1.84
N ASP A 20 -7.24 0.77 0.80
CA ASP A 20 -6.28 -0.33 0.75
C ASP A 20 -4.83 0.18 0.68
N MET A 21 -4.60 1.21 -0.15
CA MET A 21 -3.29 1.86 -0.24
C MET A 21 -2.89 2.51 1.09
N ARG A 22 -3.81 3.23 1.72
CA ARG A 22 -3.59 3.84 3.04
C ARG A 22 -3.35 2.79 4.12
N ALA A 23 -4.07 1.67 4.07
CA ALA A 23 -3.85 0.55 5.00
C ALA A 23 -2.45 -0.08 4.81
N ALA A 24 -2.01 -0.27 3.57
CA ALA A 24 -0.67 -0.75 3.26
C ALA A 24 0.42 0.23 3.75
N ALA A 25 0.25 1.53 3.46
CA ALA A 25 1.13 2.59 3.92
C ALA A 25 1.24 2.63 5.45
N LEU A 26 0.11 2.53 6.16
CA LEU A 26 0.08 2.46 7.62
C LEU A 26 0.90 1.27 8.16
N GLN A 27 0.75 0.08 7.57
CA GLN A 27 1.52 -1.09 8.00
C GLN A 27 3.01 -0.92 7.70
N TYR A 28 3.37 -0.35 6.56
CA TYR A 28 4.76 -0.02 6.21
C TYR A 28 5.38 0.92 7.24
N VAL A 29 4.74 2.06 7.51
CA VAL A 29 5.26 3.05 8.46
C VAL A 29 5.38 2.46 9.87
N ARG A 30 4.42 1.66 10.33
CA ARG A 30 4.53 0.92 11.60
C ARG A 30 5.72 -0.03 11.62
N LYS A 31 5.96 -0.76 10.53
CA LYS A 31 7.06 -1.73 10.44
C LYS A 31 8.42 -1.03 10.47
N ILE A 32 8.57 0.09 9.76
CA ILE A 32 9.84 0.82 9.69
C ILE A 32 10.10 1.61 10.98
N SER A 33 9.09 2.29 11.52
CA SER A 33 9.25 3.09 12.74
C SER A 33 9.34 2.25 14.03
N GLY A 34 8.88 1.00 14.00
CA GLY A 34 8.74 0.17 15.20
C GLY A 34 7.57 0.57 16.11
N PHE A 35 6.86 1.67 15.80
CA PHE A 35 5.70 2.11 16.56
C PHE A 35 4.44 1.36 16.13
N ARG A 36 3.75 0.75 17.10
CA ARG A 36 2.39 0.25 16.85
C ARG A 36 1.36 1.39 16.90
N ALA A 37 1.58 2.33 17.80
CA ALA A 37 0.91 3.62 17.89
C ALA A 37 2.00 4.67 18.19
N PRO A 38 2.10 5.76 17.42
CA PRO A 38 3.05 6.83 17.71
C PRO A 38 2.64 7.57 19.00
N ALA A 39 3.62 8.13 19.70
CA ALA A 39 3.37 9.08 20.79
C ALA A 39 2.81 10.40 20.23
N PRO A 40 2.08 11.21 21.03
CA PRO A 40 1.44 12.44 20.55
C PRO A 40 2.38 13.40 19.83
N HIS A 41 3.61 13.55 20.31
CA HIS A 41 4.62 14.43 19.69
C HIS A 41 5.14 13.91 18.33
N ASN A 42 5.01 12.60 18.05
CA ASN A 42 5.40 11.99 16.77
C ASN A 42 4.20 11.80 15.83
N GLN A 43 2.98 12.09 16.27
CA GLN A 43 1.75 11.83 15.51
C GLN A 43 1.77 12.52 14.15
N ALA A 44 2.13 13.82 14.11
CA ALA A 44 2.19 14.59 12.87
C ALA A 44 3.20 14.01 11.86
N ALA A 45 4.40 13.62 12.32
CA ALA A 45 5.41 13.01 11.46
C ALA A 45 4.97 11.64 10.94
N PHE A 46 4.32 10.84 11.81
CA PHE A 46 3.79 9.53 11.45
C PHE A 46 2.67 9.63 10.40
N ASP A 47 1.72 10.56 10.60
CA ASP A 47 0.61 10.77 9.68
C ASP A 47 1.08 11.31 8.33
N ALA A 48 2.04 12.24 8.34
CA ALA A 48 2.66 12.76 7.12
C ALA A 48 3.36 11.64 6.32
N ALA A 49 4.09 10.74 7.00
CA ALA A 49 4.72 9.60 6.36
C ALA A 49 3.69 8.64 5.74
N VAL A 50 2.58 8.36 6.44
CA VAL A 50 1.51 7.51 5.89
C VAL A 50 0.88 8.16 4.66
N ALA A 51 0.61 9.46 4.68
CA ALA A 51 0.05 10.18 3.54
C ALA A 51 1.00 10.15 2.33
N ALA A 52 2.29 10.42 2.54
CA ALA A 52 3.30 10.41 1.49
C ALA A 52 3.45 9.02 0.82
N VAL A 53 3.50 7.95 1.63
CA VAL A 53 3.58 6.58 1.12
C VAL A 53 2.28 6.18 0.38
N THR A 54 1.12 6.65 0.84
CA THR A 54 -0.16 6.43 0.16
C THR A 54 -0.14 7.05 -1.24
N ALA A 55 0.28 8.32 -1.34
CA ALA A 55 0.38 9.01 -2.63
C ALA A 55 1.39 8.37 -3.58
N ALA A 56 2.57 7.97 -3.06
CA ALA A 56 3.56 7.25 -3.84
C ALA A 56 3.05 5.88 -4.33
N THR A 57 2.26 5.19 -3.50
CA THR A 57 1.62 3.92 -3.88
C THR A 57 0.60 4.11 -5.00
N HIS A 58 -0.20 5.17 -4.94
CA HIS A 58 -1.14 5.53 -6.02
C HIS A 58 -0.40 5.73 -7.34
N GLN A 59 0.62 6.59 -7.34
CA GLN A 59 1.44 6.86 -8.53
C GLN A 59 2.11 5.61 -9.08
N LEU A 60 2.59 4.74 -8.19
CA LEU A 60 3.17 3.45 -8.58
C LEU A 60 2.13 2.59 -9.29
N LEU A 61 0.95 2.38 -8.68
CA LEU A 61 -0.08 1.51 -9.25
C LEU A 61 -0.60 2.03 -10.59
N ASP A 62 -0.73 3.34 -10.77
CA ASP A 62 -1.11 3.95 -12.05
C ASP A 62 -0.05 3.75 -13.15
N SER A 63 1.22 3.72 -12.76
CA SER A 63 2.36 3.65 -13.69
C SER A 63 2.79 2.22 -14.00
N LEU A 64 2.37 1.23 -13.19
CA LEU A 64 2.78 -0.15 -13.33
C LEU A 64 2.17 -0.79 -14.59
N VAL A 65 3.01 -1.11 -15.57
CA VAL A 65 2.63 -1.94 -16.71
C VAL A 65 2.85 -3.41 -16.38
N VAL A 66 1.77 -4.15 -16.14
CA VAL A 66 1.84 -5.61 -15.93
C VAL A 66 1.89 -6.31 -17.29
N ARG A 67 3.10 -6.61 -17.78
CA ARG A 67 3.31 -7.42 -18.99
C ARG A 67 3.15 -8.91 -18.65
N GLY A 68 2.41 -9.65 -19.48
CA GLY A 68 2.20 -11.10 -19.28
C GLY A 68 0.75 -11.59 -19.34
N ARG A 69 -0.17 -10.82 -19.92
CA ARG A 69 -1.49 -11.34 -20.29
C ARG A 69 -1.44 -11.81 -21.75
N THR A 70 -0.98 -13.04 -21.99
CA THR A 70 -1.66 -13.83 -23.02
C THR A 70 -3.00 -14.16 -22.41
N ALA A 71 -4.03 -13.38 -22.76
CA ALA A 71 -5.38 -13.89 -22.61
C ALA A 71 -5.41 -15.17 -23.43
N ASP A 72 -5.65 -16.30 -22.79
CA ASP A 72 -6.16 -17.46 -23.50
C ASP A 72 -7.68 -17.42 -23.33
N PRO A 73 -8.44 -16.86 -24.29
CA PRO A 73 -9.86 -17.08 -24.34
C PRO A 73 -10.08 -18.46 -24.98
N ALA A 74 -10.41 -19.43 -24.13
CA ALA A 74 -10.95 -20.74 -24.48
C ALA A 74 -9.99 -21.77 -25.11
N ALA A 75 -9.65 -22.78 -24.30
CA ALA A 75 -9.51 -24.18 -24.72
C ALA A 75 -10.26 -25.07 -23.72
#